data_AF-A0AA97F332-F1
#
_entry.id   AF-A0AA97F332-F1
#
_cell.length_a   1.000
_cell.length_b   1.000
_cell.length_c   1.000
_cell.angle_alpha   90.00
_cell.angle_beta   90.00
_cell.angle_gamma   90.00
#
_symmetry.space_group_name_H-M   'P 1'
#
loop_
_entity.id
_entity.type
_entity.pdbx_description
1 polymer ?
#
loop_
_entity_poly.entity_id
_entity_poly.type
_entity_poly.pdbx_seq_one_letter_code
_entity_poly.pdbx_strand_id
1 'polypeptide(L)'
;MRVMDKKCPFRLATELKSAAGFDDVVLQCKQNKTTIHRFVQVKHKQDGTEKISVGSLLTKSGEFNLLKYFIAYLKIKSNGKFKGEMKYFAIVTNIDFDFTDSAQHEVRKLRMMSSGKNKEKEISVIRIDTQDEFLDVGDGVRYKFDNSIISYLQENKDFIKGKVGREVSDKEVEDFLNELVFAVNLPNESQLKELFKGEMSGRLAKKFGYVGDNEIFCNDLLEKISDWVKDIKGRFLSPEEGKEFFQKVELWASTLCGIERGVKKGNKGIDKIAKQQHKDSKTLNEIHAAVTAQNNKQRPHKKPYGPRDKKSKAREEGDIEESDEFDEIEALEFVKRALNIENNLQNKEIKKLAQELQSYASS
;
A
#
# COMPACT_ATOMS: atom_id res chain seq x y z
N MET A 1 7.31 -4.33 -4.23
CA MET A 1 6.71 -5.61 -4.65
C MET A 1 7.02 -5.97 -6.09
N ARG A 2 6.65 -5.16 -7.08
CA ARG A 2 6.87 -5.42 -8.51
C ARG A 2 8.33 -5.78 -8.88
N VAL A 3 9.31 -5.07 -8.31
CA VAL A 3 10.75 -5.38 -8.50
C VAL A 3 11.08 -6.86 -8.16
N MET A 4 10.45 -7.42 -7.13
CA MET A 4 10.72 -8.79 -6.69
C MET A 4 10.24 -9.84 -7.70
N ASP A 5 9.13 -9.57 -8.38
CA ASP A 5 8.55 -10.50 -9.35
C ASP A 5 9.52 -10.75 -10.53
N LYS A 6 10.40 -9.79 -10.81
CA LYS A 6 11.43 -9.91 -11.85
C LYS A 6 12.56 -10.86 -11.51
N LYS A 7 12.66 -11.33 -10.26
CA LYS A 7 13.81 -12.13 -9.77
C LYS A 7 15.17 -11.49 -10.08
N CYS A 8 15.22 -10.17 -10.24
CA CYS A 8 16.46 -9.45 -10.47
C CYS A 8 17.01 -8.93 -9.14
N PRO A 9 18.33 -8.99 -8.90
CA PRO A 9 18.91 -8.38 -7.71
C PRO A 9 18.66 -6.87 -7.73
N PHE A 10 18.12 -6.36 -6.62
CA PHE A 10 17.86 -4.94 -6.46
C PHE A 10 18.37 -4.42 -5.12
N ARG A 11 18.55 -3.10 -5.04
CA ARG A 11 18.78 -2.36 -3.79
C ARG A 11 17.87 -1.15 -3.78
N LEU A 12 17.33 -0.84 -2.60
CA LEU A 12 16.46 0.30 -2.39
C LEU A 12 17.08 1.15 -1.27
N ALA A 13 17.08 2.46 -1.45
CA ALA A 13 17.43 3.41 -0.40
C ALA A 13 16.39 4.52 -0.37
N THR A 14 16.15 5.08 0.81
CA THR A 14 15.29 6.25 1.02
C THR A 14 16.09 7.38 1.64
N GLU A 15 15.76 8.63 1.32
CA GLU A 15 16.49 9.83 1.76
C GLU A 15 18.03 9.72 1.63
N LEU A 16 18.50 9.17 0.51
CA LEU A 16 19.91 8.92 0.29
C LEU A 16 20.62 10.21 -0.11
N LYS A 17 21.24 10.91 0.84
CA LYS A 17 21.93 12.21 0.63
C LYS A 17 22.86 12.28 -0.58
N SER A 18 23.51 11.18 -0.97
CA SER A 18 24.35 11.16 -2.18
C SER A 18 23.58 11.37 -3.48
N ALA A 19 22.27 11.11 -3.48
CA ALA A 19 21.37 11.38 -4.60
C ALA A 19 20.82 12.82 -4.61
N ALA A 20 21.45 13.75 -3.88
CA ALA A 20 21.17 15.18 -3.96
C ALA A 20 19.66 15.51 -3.90
N GLY A 21 19.10 16.22 -4.88
CA GLY A 21 17.68 16.58 -4.94
C GLY A 21 16.76 15.53 -5.58
N PHE A 22 17.19 14.26 -5.60
CA PHE A 22 16.41 13.07 -5.93
C PHE A 22 16.69 11.97 -4.90
N ASP A 23 16.73 12.35 -3.63
CA ASP A 23 17.14 11.50 -2.52
C ASP A 23 16.00 10.69 -1.91
N ASP A 24 14.74 11.08 -2.12
CA ASP A 24 13.58 10.43 -1.50
C ASP A 24 13.58 8.91 -1.72
N VAL A 25 13.76 8.44 -2.97
CA VAL A 25 13.90 7.01 -3.29
C VAL A 25 14.96 6.79 -4.37
N VAL A 26 15.88 5.87 -4.09
CA VAL A 26 16.90 5.42 -5.05
C VAL A 26 16.80 3.91 -5.21
N LEU A 27 16.49 3.47 -6.44
CA LEU A 27 16.38 2.06 -6.80
C LEU A 27 17.53 1.66 -7.70
N GLN A 28 18.26 0.62 -7.32
CA GLN A 28 19.26 -0.03 -8.16
C GLN A 28 18.76 -1.40 -8.58
N CYS A 29 18.77 -1.70 -9.88
CA CYS A 29 18.46 -3.03 -10.39
C CYS A 29 19.63 -3.54 -11.24
N LYS A 30 20.02 -4.80 -11.04
CA LYS A 30 20.97 -5.46 -11.96
C LYS A 30 20.22 -6.01 -13.18
N GLN A 31 20.58 -5.55 -14.37
CA GLN A 31 20.09 -6.05 -15.65
C GLN A 31 21.29 -6.35 -16.56
N ASN A 32 21.39 -7.58 -17.07
CA ASN A 32 22.45 -7.99 -18.03
C ASN A 32 23.88 -7.60 -17.59
N LYS A 33 24.22 -7.82 -16.31
CA LYS A 33 25.49 -7.44 -15.65
C LYS A 33 25.72 -5.92 -15.44
N THR A 34 24.84 -5.07 -15.95
CA THR A 34 24.85 -3.62 -15.70
C THR A 34 23.95 -3.27 -14.52
N THR A 35 24.37 -2.33 -13.68
CA THR A 35 23.51 -1.75 -12.64
C THR A 35 22.79 -0.54 -13.24
N ILE A 36 21.46 -0.56 -13.20
CA ILE A 36 20.62 0.55 -13.57
C ILE A 36 20.18 1.26 -12.30
N HIS A 37 20.49 2.55 -12.19
CA HIS A 37 20.09 3.42 -11.08
C HIS A 37 18.88 4.24 -11.52
N ARG A 38 17.83 4.24 -10.71
CA ARG A 38 16.65 5.11 -10.84
C ARG A 38 16.54 6.02 -9.63
N PHE A 39 16.24 7.29 -9.88
CA PHE A 39 16.22 8.34 -8.88
C PHE A 39 14.83 8.99 -8.86
N VAL A 40 14.21 9.04 -7.70
CA VAL A 40 12.83 9.51 -7.55
C VAL A 40 12.78 10.60 -6.49
N GLN A 41 12.16 11.72 -6.84
CA GLN A 41 11.75 12.74 -5.90
C GLN A 41 10.23 12.74 -5.81
N VAL A 42 9.71 12.51 -4.60
CA VAL A 42 8.29 12.57 -4.27
C VAL A 42 7.89 14.01 -3.93
N LYS A 43 6.74 14.42 -4.45
CA LYS A 43 6.07 15.67 -4.11
C LYS A 43 4.61 15.36 -3.87
N HIS A 44 4.07 15.79 -2.73
CA HIS A 44 2.67 15.56 -2.40
C HIS A 44 2.03 16.88 -1.98
N LYS A 45 0.81 17.14 -2.47
CA LYS A 45 -0.04 18.28 -2.09
C LYS A 45 -1.32 17.76 -1.45
N GLN A 46 -1.65 18.26 -0.26
CA GLN A 46 -2.81 17.79 0.50
C GLN A 46 -4.15 18.08 -0.18
N ASP A 47 -4.30 19.25 -0.79
CA ASP A 47 -5.55 19.72 -1.39
C ASP A 47 -5.68 19.33 -2.88
N GLY A 48 -4.56 19.08 -3.58
CA GLY A 48 -4.53 18.63 -4.97
C GLY A 48 -5.08 19.64 -5.99
N THR A 49 -5.49 20.82 -5.54
CA THR A 49 -6.07 21.91 -6.34
C THR A 49 -5.01 22.70 -7.07
N GLU A 50 -3.83 22.85 -6.46
CA GLU A 50 -2.68 23.51 -7.08
C GLU A 50 -2.15 22.66 -8.25
N LYS A 51 -1.91 23.32 -9.39
CA LYS A 51 -1.35 22.69 -10.59
C LYS A 51 0.07 23.19 -10.84
N ILE A 52 0.89 22.38 -11.51
CA ILE A 52 2.25 22.74 -11.87
C ILE A 52 2.19 23.73 -13.05
N SER A 53 2.43 25.00 -12.76
CA SER A 53 2.40 26.08 -13.76
C SER A 53 3.78 26.36 -14.37
N VAL A 54 3.80 27.08 -15.49
CA VAL A 54 5.04 27.62 -16.08
C VAL A 54 5.84 28.42 -15.05
N GLY A 55 5.16 29.20 -14.19
CA GLY A 55 5.81 29.99 -13.15
C GLY A 55 6.53 29.16 -12.10
N SER A 56 5.97 28.02 -11.70
CA SER A 56 6.59 27.14 -10.70
C SER A 56 7.76 26.32 -11.26
N LEU A 57 7.76 26.06 -12.57
CA LEU A 57 8.87 25.42 -13.28
C LEU A 57 10.03 26.38 -13.56
N LEU A 58 9.73 27.59 -14.04
CA LEU A 58 10.69 28.58 -14.55
C LEU A 58 11.11 29.61 -13.51
N THR A 59 11.45 29.15 -12.32
CA THR A 59 11.88 30.00 -11.19
C THR A 59 13.18 29.50 -10.56
N LYS A 60 13.82 30.33 -9.73
CA LYS A 60 15.04 29.98 -9.00
C LYS A 60 14.78 29.35 -7.63
N SER A 61 13.52 29.31 -7.19
CA SER A 61 13.10 28.81 -5.89
C SER A 61 11.74 28.13 -5.98
N GLY A 62 11.44 27.19 -5.08
CA GLY A 62 10.14 26.53 -5.01
C GLY A 62 10.19 25.03 -5.34
N GLU A 63 9.03 24.40 -5.25
CA GLU A 63 8.92 22.94 -5.19
C GLU A 63 9.06 22.22 -6.52
N PHE A 64 8.75 22.84 -7.66
CA PHE A 64 8.81 22.20 -8.97
C PHE A 64 9.85 22.82 -9.90
N ASN A 65 10.69 23.73 -9.40
CA ASN A 65 11.60 24.46 -10.28
C ASN A 65 12.61 23.55 -11.00
N LEU A 66 12.84 23.80 -12.29
CA LEU A 66 13.67 22.92 -13.11
C LEU A 66 15.17 23.07 -12.84
N LEU A 67 15.60 24.28 -12.42
CA LEU A 67 17.02 24.55 -12.14
C LEU A 67 17.55 23.66 -11.01
N LYS A 68 16.79 23.46 -9.93
CA LYS A 68 17.23 22.59 -8.83
C LYS A 68 17.37 21.13 -9.28
N TYR A 69 16.48 20.65 -10.15
CA TYR A 69 16.51 19.27 -10.63
C TYR A 69 17.70 19.06 -11.55
N PHE A 70 17.98 20.04 -12.42
CA PHE A 70 19.17 19.97 -13.25
C PHE A 70 20.46 20.03 -12.44
N ILE A 71 20.54 20.91 -11.44
CA ILE A 71 21.68 20.98 -10.52
C ILE A 71 21.87 19.65 -9.76
N ALA A 72 20.78 19.03 -9.31
CA ALA A 72 20.82 17.73 -8.64
C ALA A 72 21.33 16.63 -9.57
N TYR A 73 20.82 16.57 -10.80
CA TYR A 73 21.28 15.65 -11.85
C TYR A 73 22.79 15.76 -12.08
N LEU A 74 23.31 16.98 -12.25
CA LEU A 74 24.73 17.22 -12.47
C LEU A 74 25.59 16.78 -11.27
N LYS A 75 25.12 17.03 -10.05
CA LYS A 75 25.79 16.59 -8.81
C LYS A 75 25.81 15.06 -8.66
N ILE A 76 24.73 14.39 -9.05
CA ILE A 76 24.66 12.92 -9.06
C ILE A 76 25.67 12.35 -10.05
N LYS A 77 25.70 12.89 -11.28
CA LYS A 77 26.63 12.46 -12.33
C LYS A 77 28.10 12.64 -11.93
N SER A 78 28.43 13.71 -11.20
CA SER A 78 29.81 14.01 -10.82
C SER A 78 30.30 13.32 -9.55
N ASN A 79 29.42 12.75 -8.71
CA ASN A 79 29.83 12.26 -7.38
C ASN A 79 30.58 10.92 -7.38
N GLY A 80 30.62 10.18 -8.49
CA GLY A 80 31.30 8.89 -8.64
C GLY A 80 30.74 7.70 -7.82
N LYS A 81 29.70 7.91 -7.00
CA LYS A 81 29.08 6.88 -6.13
C LYS A 81 28.15 5.95 -6.90
N PHE A 82 27.59 6.41 -8.00
CA PHE A 82 26.65 5.65 -8.82
C PHE A 82 27.35 5.13 -10.08
N LYS A 83 27.87 3.90 -10.03
CA LYS A 83 28.52 3.24 -11.17
C LYS A 83 27.53 2.45 -12.00
N GLY A 84 27.50 2.64 -13.30
CA GLY A 84 26.59 1.95 -14.22
C GLY A 84 25.69 2.92 -14.96
N GLU A 85 24.56 2.42 -15.45
CA GLU A 85 23.61 3.22 -16.20
C GLU A 85 22.69 3.97 -15.24
N MET A 86 22.55 5.28 -15.42
CA MET A 86 21.59 6.10 -14.67
C MET A 86 20.42 6.39 -15.59
N LYS A 87 19.22 5.98 -15.18
CA LYS A 87 17.99 6.18 -15.94
C LYS A 87 16.91 6.75 -15.04
N TYR A 88 15.98 7.51 -15.59
CA TYR A 88 14.78 7.99 -14.89
C TYR A 88 15.11 8.84 -13.66
N PHE A 89 15.26 10.13 -13.89
CA PHE A 89 15.20 11.14 -12.84
C PHE A 89 13.74 11.58 -12.74
N ALA A 90 12.98 10.86 -11.91
CA ALA A 90 11.54 11.00 -11.85
C ALA A 90 11.11 11.97 -10.77
N ILE A 91 10.25 12.92 -11.13
CA ILE A 91 9.45 13.70 -10.18
C ILE A 91 8.08 13.05 -10.13
N VAL A 92 7.71 12.50 -8.97
CA VAL A 92 6.45 11.79 -8.77
C VAL A 92 5.54 12.63 -7.90
N THR A 93 4.31 12.88 -8.36
CA THR A 93 3.41 13.82 -7.70
C THR A 93 1.94 13.52 -7.94
N ASN A 94 1.10 13.89 -6.96
CA ASN A 94 -0.35 13.71 -7.02
C ASN A 94 -1.09 14.85 -7.74
N ILE A 95 -0.39 15.92 -8.15
CA ILE A 95 -0.97 17.02 -8.92
C ILE A 95 -0.56 16.97 -10.39
N ASP A 96 -1.41 17.54 -11.25
CA ASP A 96 -1.14 17.67 -12.68
C ASP A 96 -0.44 18.99 -13.05
N PHE A 97 0.02 19.08 -14.29
CA PHE A 97 0.34 20.37 -14.90
C PHE A 97 -0.91 21.22 -15.15
N ASP A 98 -0.73 22.54 -15.14
CA ASP A 98 -1.75 23.49 -15.55
C ASP A 98 -1.77 23.55 -17.08
N PHE A 99 -2.62 22.75 -17.71
CA PHE A 99 -2.76 22.70 -19.16
C PHE A 99 -3.75 23.74 -19.69
N THR A 100 -3.55 24.20 -20.93
CA THR A 100 -4.56 25.02 -21.63
C THR A 100 -5.79 24.21 -22.02
N ASP A 101 -5.56 22.95 -22.38
CA ASP A 101 -6.55 22.10 -23.04
C ASP A 101 -6.91 20.88 -22.17
N SER A 102 -8.18 20.49 -22.19
CA SER A 102 -8.69 19.31 -21.47
C SER A 102 -8.42 17.99 -22.20
N ALA A 103 -8.01 18.03 -23.46
CA ALA A 103 -7.81 16.84 -24.29
C ALA A 103 -6.44 16.17 -24.05
N GLN A 104 -6.44 14.84 -24.07
CA GLN A 104 -5.24 14.02 -23.95
C GLN A 104 -4.53 13.90 -25.31
N HIS A 105 -3.75 14.93 -25.65
CA HIS A 105 -2.86 14.91 -26.82
C HIS A 105 -1.47 14.35 -26.49
N GLU A 106 -0.76 13.87 -27.52
CA GLU A 106 0.64 13.43 -27.41
C GLU A 106 1.53 14.56 -26.91
N VAL A 107 1.37 15.76 -27.46
CA VAL A 107 2.02 16.99 -27.01
C VAL A 107 0.99 17.88 -26.33
N ARG A 108 1.25 18.32 -25.11
CA ARG A 108 0.36 19.19 -24.33
C ARG A 108 1.07 20.47 -23.94
N LYS A 109 0.35 21.59 -24.08
CA LYS A 109 0.85 22.92 -23.75
C LYS A 109 0.39 23.35 -22.36
N LEU A 110 1.33 23.90 -21.60
CA LEU A 110 1.03 24.47 -20.31
C LEU A 110 0.39 25.86 -20.48
N ARG A 111 -0.49 26.23 -19.55
CA ARG A 111 -1.12 27.54 -19.49
C ARG A 111 -0.06 28.61 -19.33
N MET A 112 -0.06 29.54 -20.28
CA MET A 112 0.86 30.68 -20.28
C MET A 112 0.57 31.60 -19.10
N MET A 113 1.62 32.19 -18.56
CA MET A 113 1.46 33.24 -17.55
C MET A 113 0.94 34.52 -18.18
N SER A 114 -0.07 35.13 -17.54
CA SER A 114 -0.64 36.42 -17.95
C SER A 114 0.24 37.62 -17.54
N SER A 115 1.15 37.42 -16.58
CA SER A 115 2.02 38.47 -16.04
C SER A 115 3.33 37.90 -15.48
N GLY A 116 4.28 38.78 -15.13
CA GLY A 116 5.56 38.41 -14.53
C GLY A 116 6.69 38.10 -15.53
N LYS A 117 7.84 37.69 -15.02
CA LYS A 117 9.08 37.50 -15.80
C LYS A 117 8.99 36.42 -16.88
N ASN A 118 8.10 35.46 -16.71
CA ASN A 118 7.87 34.35 -17.65
C ASN A 118 6.56 34.52 -18.44
N LYS A 119 6.03 35.76 -18.51
CA LYS A 119 4.89 36.09 -19.36
C LYS A 119 5.17 35.63 -20.79
N GLU A 120 4.14 35.10 -21.44
CA GLU A 120 4.19 34.66 -22.84
C GLU A 120 5.17 33.50 -23.16
N LYS A 121 5.86 32.92 -22.16
CA LYS A 121 6.68 31.72 -22.39
C LYS A 121 5.77 30.51 -22.60
N GLU A 122 5.93 29.87 -23.75
CA GLU A 122 5.22 28.67 -24.13
C GLU A 122 6.05 27.43 -23.78
N ILE A 123 5.49 26.57 -22.93
CA ILE A 123 6.12 25.32 -22.52
C ILE A 123 5.22 24.15 -22.91
N SER A 124 5.81 23.12 -23.50
CA SER A 124 5.10 21.90 -23.83
C SER A 124 5.75 20.67 -23.18
N VAL A 125 4.92 19.65 -23.00
CA VAL A 125 5.34 18.33 -22.56
C VAL A 125 4.81 17.27 -23.50
N ILE A 126 5.59 16.20 -23.67
CA ILE A 126 5.26 15.05 -24.49
C ILE A 126 4.86 13.91 -23.55
N ARG A 127 3.68 13.35 -23.77
CA ARG A 127 3.17 12.18 -23.05
C ARG A 127 4.05 10.96 -23.35
N ILE A 128 4.31 10.17 -22.32
CA ILE A 128 5.05 8.91 -22.43
C ILE A 128 4.06 7.75 -22.29
N ASP A 129 3.72 7.11 -23.41
CA ASP A 129 2.76 6.00 -23.44
C ASP A 129 3.40 4.62 -23.31
N THR A 130 4.74 4.54 -23.38
CA THR A 130 5.45 3.28 -23.17
C THR A 130 5.33 2.85 -21.71
N GLN A 131 4.75 1.67 -21.45
CA GLN A 131 4.54 1.16 -20.11
C GLN A 131 5.83 1.14 -19.25
N ASP A 132 5.74 1.62 -18.01
CA ASP A 132 6.77 1.57 -16.99
C ASP A 132 6.23 0.92 -15.72
N GLU A 133 6.86 -0.17 -15.35
CA GLU A 133 6.38 -1.01 -14.25
C GLU A 133 6.47 -0.36 -12.87
N PHE A 134 7.28 0.70 -12.71
CA PHE A 134 7.49 1.38 -11.43
C PHE A 134 6.65 2.64 -11.30
N LEU A 135 6.47 3.37 -12.40
CA LEU A 135 5.82 4.67 -12.41
C LEU A 135 4.37 4.63 -12.93
N ASP A 136 3.93 3.52 -13.51
CA ASP A 136 2.52 3.32 -13.87
C ASP A 136 1.73 2.86 -12.63
N VAL A 137 1.14 3.82 -11.93
CA VAL A 137 0.37 3.61 -10.70
C VAL A 137 -0.95 4.38 -10.79
N GLY A 138 -2.08 3.66 -10.65
CA GLY A 138 -3.42 4.24 -10.77
C GLY A 138 -3.64 4.89 -12.14
N ASP A 139 -4.27 6.06 -12.13
CA ASP A 139 -4.52 6.89 -13.33
C ASP A 139 -3.35 7.84 -13.65
N GLY A 140 -2.17 7.58 -13.07
CA GLY A 140 -0.99 8.40 -13.26
C GLY A 140 -0.56 8.49 -14.72
N VAL A 141 -0.07 9.66 -15.12
CA VAL A 141 0.42 9.91 -16.48
C VAL A 141 1.86 10.39 -16.42
N ARG A 142 2.66 10.01 -17.42
CA ARG A 142 4.07 10.40 -17.52
C ARG A 142 4.31 11.38 -18.66
N TYR A 143 5.15 12.37 -18.37
CA TYR A 143 5.52 13.44 -19.28
C TYR A 143 7.02 13.67 -19.28
N LYS A 144 7.56 14.02 -20.44
CA LYS A 144 8.88 14.63 -20.61
C LYS A 144 8.72 16.02 -21.24
N PHE A 145 9.68 16.91 -21.02
CA PHE A 145 9.68 18.19 -21.72
C PHE A 145 10.14 18.00 -23.17
N ASP A 146 9.62 18.86 -24.05
CA ASP A 146 10.22 19.04 -25.36
C ASP A 146 11.39 20.04 -25.27
N ASN A 147 11.87 20.50 -26.43
CA ASN A 147 12.99 21.42 -26.51
C ASN A 147 12.64 22.85 -26.05
N SER A 148 11.39 23.16 -25.69
CA SER A 148 10.96 24.51 -25.28
C SER A 148 11.63 24.99 -23.98
N ILE A 149 12.20 24.06 -23.20
CA ILE A 149 12.89 24.34 -21.93
C ILE A 149 14.38 24.65 -22.10
N ILE A 150 14.99 24.28 -23.24
CA ILE A 150 16.44 24.39 -23.44
C ILE A 150 16.91 25.84 -23.28
N SER A 151 16.23 26.79 -23.91
CA SER A 151 16.58 28.22 -23.82
C SER A 151 16.58 28.73 -22.38
N TYR A 152 15.59 28.33 -21.57
CA TYR A 152 15.52 28.72 -20.17
C TYR A 152 16.70 28.16 -19.35
N LEU A 153 17.08 26.90 -19.56
CA LEU A 153 18.24 26.32 -18.87
C LEU A 153 19.55 27.00 -19.31
N GLN A 154 19.67 27.34 -20.59
CA GLN A 154 20.82 28.05 -21.14
C GLN A 154 20.94 29.49 -20.61
N GLU A 155 19.83 30.24 -20.54
CA GLU A 155 19.74 31.59 -19.95
C GLU A 155 20.19 31.63 -18.48
N ASN A 156 20.14 30.49 -17.78
CA ASN A 156 20.50 30.37 -16.37
C ASN A 156 21.84 29.64 -16.14
N LYS A 157 22.67 29.46 -17.18
CA LYS A 157 23.99 28.78 -17.06
C LYS A 157 24.88 29.36 -15.97
N ASP A 158 24.98 30.69 -15.85
CA ASP A 158 25.80 31.32 -14.80
C ASP A 158 25.33 30.98 -13.39
N PHE A 159 24.02 30.93 -13.18
CA PHE A 159 23.44 30.51 -11.91
C PHE A 159 23.76 29.04 -11.62
N ILE A 160 23.62 28.16 -12.62
CA ILE A 160 23.93 26.73 -12.50
C ILE A 160 25.42 26.52 -12.22
N LYS A 161 26.30 27.22 -12.95
CA LYS A 161 27.75 27.22 -12.75
C LYS A 161 28.12 27.61 -11.32
N GLY A 162 27.50 28.66 -10.77
CA GLY A 162 27.72 29.05 -9.37
C GLY A 162 27.29 28.00 -8.34
N LYS A 163 26.38 27.08 -8.69
CA LYS A 163 25.89 26.01 -7.81
C LYS A 163 26.62 24.67 -7.98
N VAL A 164 27.18 24.42 -9.16
CA VAL A 164 27.88 23.17 -9.51
C VAL A 164 29.40 23.34 -9.48
N GLY A 165 29.91 24.56 -9.62
CA GLY A 165 31.34 24.88 -9.58
C GLY A 165 32.09 24.68 -10.90
N ARG A 166 31.37 24.46 -12.01
CA ARG A 166 31.96 24.30 -13.35
C ARG A 166 30.99 24.73 -14.46
N GLU A 167 31.53 24.89 -15.66
CA GLU A 167 30.74 25.08 -16.86
C GLU A 167 29.85 23.87 -17.16
N VAL A 168 28.71 24.14 -17.78
CA VAL A 168 27.71 23.15 -18.19
C VAL A 168 27.56 23.20 -19.71
N SER A 169 27.76 22.06 -20.34
CA SER A 169 27.65 21.90 -21.79
C SER A 169 26.19 21.78 -22.24
N ASP A 170 25.92 22.09 -23.51
CA ASP A 170 24.58 21.88 -24.08
C ASP A 170 24.21 20.40 -24.12
N LYS A 171 25.20 19.52 -24.30
CA LYS A 171 24.98 18.07 -24.25
C LYS A 171 24.45 17.61 -22.89
N GLU A 172 24.92 18.19 -21.80
CA GLU A 172 24.40 17.88 -20.46
C GLU A 172 22.98 18.39 -20.24
N VAL A 173 22.58 19.49 -20.89
CA VAL A 173 21.20 19.97 -20.88
C VAL A 173 20.29 18.98 -21.61
N GLU A 174 20.68 18.54 -22.81
CA GLU A 174 19.95 17.54 -23.59
C GLU A 174 19.83 16.21 -22.83
N ASP A 175 20.95 15.71 -22.29
CA ASP A 175 20.98 14.45 -21.54
C ASP A 175 20.13 14.52 -20.26
N PHE A 176 20.06 15.69 -19.61
CA PHE A 176 19.15 15.89 -18.48
C PHE A 176 17.68 15.83 -18.91
N LEU A 177 17.29 16.55 -19.97
CA LEU A 177 15.90 16.58 -20.43
C LEU A 177 15.42 15.22 -20.95
N ASN A 178 16.32 14.42 -21.54
CA ASN A 178 16.02 13.06 -21.97
C ASN A 178 15.74 12.11 -20.80
N GLU A 179 16.35 12.35 -19.65
CA GLU A 179 16.25 11.48 -18.47
C GLU A 179 15.23 11.96 -17.42
N LEU A 180 14.86 13.24 -17.46
CA LEU A 180 13.89 13.83 -16.56
C LEU A 180 12.47 13.41 -16.96
N VAL A 181 11.75 12.81 -16.01
CA VAL A 181 10.35 12.38 -16.19
C VAL A 181 9.50 12.95 -15.08
N PHE A 182 8.33 13.47 -15.43
CA PHE A 182 7.29 13.81 -14.47
C PHE A 182 6.20 12.75 -14.52
N ALA A 183 5.98 12.03 -13.41
CA ALA A 183 4.81 11.19 -13.21
C ALA A 183 3.81 11.96 -12.35
N VAL A 184 2.71 12.38 -12.97
CA VAL A 184 1.70 13.27 -12.40
C VAL A 184 0.37 12.55 -12.21
N ASN A 185 -0.56 13.17 -11.48
CA ASN A 185 -1.85 12.56 -11.11
C ASN A 185 -1.70 11.20 -10.42
N LEU A 186 -0.59 11.01 -9.68
CA LEU A 186 -0.43 9.81 -8.88
C LEU A 186 -1.43 9.80 -7.71
N PRO A 187 -1.81 8.61 -7.23
CA PRO A 187 -2.69 8.48 -6.08
C PRO A 187 -2.21 9.27 -4.87
N ASN A 188 -3.13 9.94 -4.17
CA ASN A 188 -2.86 10.42 -2.80
C ASN A 188 -2.72 9.23 -1.83
N GLU A 189 -2.35 9.51 -0.58
CA GLU A 189 -2.11 8.46 0.43
C GLU A 189 -3.27 7.47 0.58
N SER A 190 -4.51 7.96 0.65
CA SER A 190 -5.71 7.12 0.80
C SER A 190 -5.94 6.26 -0.43
N GLN A 191 -5.85 6.85 -1.63
CA GLN A 191 -5.97 6.10 -2.89
C GLN A 191 -4.85 5.08 -3.06
N LEU A 192 -3.62 5.42 -2.65
CA LEU A 192 -2.48 4.52 -2.70
C LEU A 192 -2.67 3.33 -1.76
N LYS A 193 -3.22 3.57 -0.55
CA LYS A 193 -3.57 2.53 0.41
C LYS A 193 -4.57 1.54 -0.18
N GLU A 194 -5.62 2.02 -0.84
CA GLU A 194 -6.62 1.15 -1.48
C GLU A 194 -6.05 0.36 -2.67
N LEU A 195 -5.21 0.99 -3.51
CA LEU A 195 -4.52 0.30 -4.59
C LEU A 195 -3.58 -0.79 -4.07
N PHE A 196 -2.84 -0.49 -2.99
CA PHE A 196 -1.96 -1.45 -2.34
C PHE A 196 -2.75 -2.62 -1.76
N LYS A 197 -3.86 -2.36 -1.05
CA LYS A 197 -4.79 -3.40 -0.56
C LYS A 197 -5.26 -4.32 -1.70
N GLY A 198 -5.64 -3.74 -2.84
CA GLY A 198 -6.07 -4.49 -4.03
C GLY A 198 -4.96 -5.36 -4.61
N GLU A 199 -3.75 -4.82 -4.82
CA GLU A 199 -2.61 -5.57 -5.37
C GLU A 199 -2.20 -6.72 -4.42
N MET A 200 -2.17 -6.46 -3.11
CA MET A 200 -1.88 -7.46 -2.09
C MET A 200 -2.92 -8.59 -2.08
N SER A 201 -4.20 -8.22 -2.03
CA SER A 201 -5.30 -9.19 -2.01
C SER A 201 -5.26 -10.10 -3.23
N GLY A 202 -5.01 -9.55 -4.42
CA GLY A 202 -4.85 -10.33 -5.65
C GLY A 202 -3.66 -11.29 -5.60
N ARG A 203 -2.52 -10.87 -5.04
CA ARG A 203 -1.34 -11.73 -4.87
C ARG A 203 -1.60 -12.89 -3.90
N LEU A 204 -2.24 -12.61 -2.76
CA LEU A 204 -2.58 -13.63 -1.78
C LEU A 204 -3.62 -14.62 -2.32
N ALA A 205 -4.63 -14.12 -3.02
CA ALA A 205 -5.61 -14.97 -3.70
C ALA A 205 -4.93 -15.92 -4.69
N LYS A 206 -4.01 -15.40 -5.52
CA LYS A 206 -3.29 -16.20 -6.51
C LYS A 206 -2.36 -17.22 -5.89
N LYS A 207 -1.64 -16.86 -4.83
CA LYS A 207 -0.60 -17.73 -4.24
C LYS A 207 -1.16 -18.73 -3.24
N PHE A 208 -2.20 -18.36 -2.49
CA PHE A 208 -2.72 -19.15 -1.35
C PHE A 208 -4.21 -19.49 -1.44
N GLY A 209 -4.92 -19.04 -2.47
CA GLY A 209 -6.36 -19.30 -2.63
C GLY A 209 -7.23 -18.52 -1.64
N TYR A 210 -6.72 -17.39 -1.15
CA TYR A 210 -7.35 -16.57 -0.12
C TYR A 210 -8.34 -15.55 -0.70
N VAL A 211 -9.50 -15.35 -0.05
CA VAL A 211 -10.58 -14.45 -0.53
C VAL A 211 -11.22 -13.66 0.62
N GLY A 212 -10.52 -13.52 1.76
CA GLY A 212 -11.02 -12.76 2.92
C GLY A 212 -10.77 -11.25 2.81
N ASP A 213 -11.41 -10.50 3.70
CA ASP A 213 -11.17 -9.06 3.87
C ASP A 213 -9.81 -8.86 4.53
N ASN A 214 -8.88 -8.29 3.77
CA ASN A 214 -7.48 -8.14 4.17
C ASN A 214 -7.23 -6.84 4.93
N GLU A 215 -8.24 -6.08 5.36
CA GLU A 215 -8.01 -4.74 5.88
C GLU A 215 -7.02 -4.70 7.05
N ILE A 216 -7.20 -5.55 8.07
CA ILE A 216 -6.28 -5.62 9.22
C ILE A 216 -4.88 -6.05 8.78
N PHE A 217 -4.78 -7.08 7.93
CA PHE A 217 -3.52 -7.58 7.42
C PHE A 217 -2.77 -6.51 6.58
N CYS A 218 -3.48 -5.82 5.71
CA CYS A 218 -2.92 -4.76 4.87
C CYS A 218 -2.47 -3.56 5.71
N ASN A 219 -3.21 -3.22 6.76
CA ASN A 219 -2.82 -2.14 7.69
C ASN A 219 -1.52 -2.50 8.42
N ASP A 220 -1.44 -3.67 9.04
CA ASP A 220 -0.22 -4.14 9.72
C ASP A 220 0.97 -4.25 8.76
N LEU A 221 0.74 -4.75 7.54
CA LEU A 221 1.79 -4.78 6.52
C LEU A 221 2.26 -3.38 6.11
N LEU A 222 1.34 -2.42 5.96
CA LEU A 222 1.69 -1.04 5.64
C LEU A 222 2.49 -0.38 6.77
N GLU A 223 2.14 -0.64 8.03
CA GLU A 223 2.91 -0.19 9.19
C GLU A 223 4.32 -0.78 9.17
N LYS A 224 4.45 -2.10 8.96
CA LYS A 224 5.74 -2.77 8.82
C LYS A 224 6.57 -2.23 7.66
N ILE A 225 5.96 -1.95 6.51
CA ILE A 225 6.63 -1.30 5.37
C ILE A 225 7.08 0.12 5.76
N SER A 226 6.23 0.88 6.46
CA SER A 226 6.53 2.24 6.91
C SER A 226 7.73 2.26 7.86
N ASP A 227 7.75 1.39 8.86
CA ASP A 227 8.86 1.27 9.80
C ASP A 227 10.13 0.78 9.12
N TRP A 228 10.00 -0.16 8.19
CA TRP A 228 11.11 -0.61 7.37
C TRP A 228 11.70 0.51 6.49
N VAL A 229 10.86 1.36 5.90
CA VAL A 229 11.29 2.55 5.13
C VAL A 229 12.05 3.54 6.01
N LYS A 230 11.63 3.71 7.27
CA LYS A 230 12.34 4.54 8.25
C LYS A 230 13.69 3.95 8.63
N ASP A 231 13.78 2.63 8.77
CA ASP A 231 15.03 1.94 9.16
C ASP A 231 16.12 1.97 8.07
N ILE A 232 15.73 1.92 6.79
CA ILE A 232 16.68 2.00 5.67
C ILE A 232 17.04 3.44 5.26
N LYS A 233 16.56 4.44 6.00
CA LYS A 233 16.81 5.85 5.73
C LYS A 233 18.31 6.16 5.65
N GLY A 234 18.73 6.73 4.53
CA GLY A 234 20.11 7.12 4.25
C GLY A 234 21.05 5.98 3.86
N ARG A 235 20.57 4.74 3.74
CA ARG A 235 21.37 3.56 3.37
C ARG A 235 20.64 2.67 2.37
N PHE A 236 21.40 1.78 1.72
CA PHE A 236 20.77 0.73 0.91
C PHE A 236 20.33 -0.43 1.79
N LEU A 237 19.15 -0.96 1.47
CA LEU A 237 18.69 -2.25 1.89
C LEU A 237 19.66 -3.35 1.40
N SER A 238 20.08 -4.22 2.33
CA SER A 238 20.80 -5.44 1.98
C SER A 238 19.87 -6.49 1.38
N PRO A 239 20.36 -7.36 0.47
CA PRO A 239 19.57 -8.47 -0.06
C PRO A 239 18.96 -9.36 1.04
N GLU A 240 19.68 -9.56 2.15
CA GLU A 240 19.28 -10.37 3.29
C GLU A 240 18.11 -9.72 4.04
N GLU A 241 18.20 -8.44 4.39
CA GLU A 241 17.11 -7.69 5.05
C GLU A 241 15.83 -7.68 4.20
N GLY A 242 15.97 -7.46 2.88
CA GLY A 242 14.84 -7.52 1.97
C GLY A 242 14.20 -8.90 1.95
N LYS A 243 15.02 -9.95 1.80
CA LYS A 243 14.55 -11.33 1.77
C LYS A 243 13.84 -11.70 3.08
N GLU A 244 14.41 -11.36 4.22
CA GLU A 244 13.85 -11.67 5.54
C GLU A 244 12.49 -10.98 5.72
N PHE A 245 12.39 -9.69 5.38
CA PHE A 245 11.14 -8.95 5.42
C PHE A 245 10.04 -9.66 4.63
N PHE A 246 10.30 -9.99 3.37
CA PHE A 246 9.28 -10.64 2.53
C PHE A 246 8.98 -12.07 2.94
N GLN A 247 9.94 -12.82 3.48
CA GLN A 247 9.68 -14.13 4.06
C GLN A 247 8.71 -14.04 5.25
N LYS A 248 8.87 -13.04 6.12
CA LYS A 248 7.93 -12.77 7.22
C LYS A 248 6.54 -12.48 6.68
N VAL A 249 6.42 -11.61 5.67
CA VAL A 249 5.12 -11.28 5.04
C VAL A 249 4.45 -12.52 4.43
N GLU A 250 5.20 -13.35 3.69
CA GLU A 250 4.65 -14.56 3.06
C GLU A 250 4.25 -15.64 4.07
N LEU A 251 5.06 -15.85 5.10
CA LEU A 251 4.77 -16.79 6.17
C LEU A 251 3.49 -16.39 6.91
N TRP A 252 3.39 -15.12 7.29
CA TRP A 252 2.25 -14.58 8.02
C TRP A 252 0.95 -14.71 7.21
N ALA A 253 1.01 -14.37 5.91
CA ALA A 253 -0.12 -14.56 5.01
C ALA A 253 -0.53 -16.02 4.87
N SER A 254 0.42 -16.94 4.72
CA SER A 254 0.16 -18.38 4.66
C SER A 254 -0.52 -18.91 5.93
N THR A 255 -0.09 -18.45 7.11
CA THR A 255 -0.68 -18.82 8.40
C THR A 255 -2.13 -18.36 8.50
N LEU A 256 -2.42 -17.09 8.20
CA LEU A 256 -3.78 -16.54 8.17
C LEU A 256 -4.69 -17.33 7.22
N CYS A 257 -4.19 -17.68 6.04
CA CYS A 257 -4.92 -18.53 5.08
C CYS A 257 -5.20 -19.94 5.64
N GLY A 258 -4.30 -20.49 6.45
CA GLY A 258 -4.50 -21.76 7.16
C GLY A 258 -5.61 -21.67 8.19
N ILE A 259 -5.57 -20.63 9.03
CA ILE A 259 -6.54 -20.36 10.09
C ILE A 259 -7.95 -20.23 9.50
N GLU A 260 -8.12 -19.36 8.49
CA GLU A 260 -9.42 -19.16 7.86
C GLU A 260 -10.02 -20.44 7.27
N ARG A 261 -9.19 -21.27 6.62
CA ARG A 261 -9.64 -22.57 6.10
C ARG A 261 -10.09 -23.49 7.22
N GLY A 262 -9.41 -23.46 8.37
CA GLY A 262 -9.79 -24.18 9.59
C GLY A 262 -11.18 -23.74 10.08
N VAL A 263 -11.37 -22.44 10.28
CA VAL A 263 -12.65 -21.85 10.73
C VAL A 263 -13.79 -22.17 9.75
N LYS A 264 -13.58 -21.97 8.45
CA LYS A 264 -14.58 -22.31 7.41
C LYS A 264 -14.97 -23.79 7.42
N LYS A 265 -14.02 -24.70 7.67
CA LYS A 265 -14.31 -26.14 7.82
C LYS A 265 -15.10 -26.43 9.09
N GLY A 266 -14.74 -25.82 10.21
CA GLY A 266 -15.46 -25.92 11.49
C GLY A 266 -16.92 -25.48 11.34
N ASN A 267 -17.16 -24.30 10.75
CA ASN A 267 -18.51 -23.76 10.54
C ASN A 267 -19.40 -24.71 9.72
N LYS A 268 -18.87 -25.27 8.63
CA LYS A 268 -19.60 -26.28 7.84
C LYS A 268 -19.92 -27.53 8.65
N GLY A 269 -19.06 -27.92 9.58
CA GLY A 269 -19.31 -29.00 10.53
C GLY A 269 -20.46 -28.67 11.48
N ILE A 270 -20.43 -27.47 12.07
CA ILE A 270 -21.48 -26.96 12.96
C ILE A 270 -22.83 -26.91 12.25
N ASP A 271 -22.89 -26.40 11.02
CA ASP A 271 -24.14 -26.34 10.23
C ASP A 271 -24.73 -27.73 9.96
N LYS A 272 -23.88 -28.73 9.69
CA LYS A 272 -24.33 -30.12 9.52
C LYS A 272 -24.89 -30.69 10.81
N ILE A 273 -24.22 -30.43 11.94
CA ILE A 273 -24.67 -30.86 13.27
C ILE A 273 -26.01 -30.19 13.61
N ALA A 274 -26.15 -28.88 13.37
CA ALA A 274 -27.38 -28.15 13.62
C ALA A 274 -28.56 -28.67 12.77
N LYS A 275 -28.32 -28.96 11.48
CA LYS A 275 -29.32 -29.59 10.59
C LYS A 275 -29.73 -30.97 11.08
N GLN A 276 -28.77 -31.77 11.54
CA GLN A 276 -29.04 -33.11 12.07
C GLN A 276 -29.83 -33.04 13.39
N GLN A 277 -29.43 -32.17 14.32
CA GLN A 277 -30.17 -31.94 15.57
C GLN A 277 -31.61 -31.47 15.33
N HIS A 278 -31.82 -30.61 14.32
CA HIS A 278 -33.17 -30.19 13.95
C HIS A 278 -34.01 -31.38 13.45
N LYS A 279 -33.43 -32.25 12.63
CA LYS A 279 -34.09 -33.48 12.14
C LYS A 279 -34.40 -34.44 13.30
N ASP A 280 -33.45 -34.67 14.20
CA ASP A 280 -33.61 -35.56 15.35
C ASP A 280 -34.66 -35.03 16.33
N SER A 281 -34.68 -33.71 16.58
CA SER A 281 -35.69 -33.04 17.40
C SER A 281 -37.11 -33.20 16.83
N LYS A 282 -37.27 -33.09 15.50
CA LYS A 282 -38.55 -33.34 14.82
C LYS A 282 -39.01 -34.79 15.04
N THR A 283 -38.11 -35.76 14.86
CA THR A 283 -38.41 -37.18 15.09
C THR A 283 -38.77 -37.47 16.56
N LEU A 284 -38.07 -36.87 17.52
CA LEU A 284 -38.39 -36.96 18.95
C LEU A 284 -39.79 -36.42 19.28
N ASN A 285 -40.18 -35.29 18.68
CA ASN A 285 -41.52 -34.72 18.85
C ASN A 285 -42.61 -35.62 18.27
N GLU A 286 -42.37 -36.24 17.12
CA GLU A 286 -43.29 -37.22 16.51
C GLU A 286 -43.46 -38.47 17.39
N ILE A 287 -42.36 -39.01 17.93
CA ILE A 287 -42.38 -40.12 18.88
C ILE A 287 -43.15 -39.73 20.16
N HIS A 288 -42.85 -38.55 20.73
CA HIS A 288 -43.53 -38.06 21.92
C HIS A 288 -45.04 -37.90 21.70
N ALA A 289 -45.46 -37.36 20.54
CA ALA A 289 -46.87 -37.24 20.18
C ALA A 289 -47.55 -38.62 20.06
N ALA A 290 -46.90 -39.60 19.43
CA ALA A 290 -47.42 -40.96 19.30
C ALA A 290 -47.57 -41.66 20.66
N VAL A 291 -46.55 -41.56 21.53
CA VAL A 291 -46.57 -42.12 22.89
C VAL A 291 -47.64 -41.44 23.75
N THR A 292 -47.79 -40.12 23.63
CA THR A 292 -48.83 -39.36 24.36
C THR A 292 -50.24 -39.74 23.90
N ALA A 293 -50.45 -39.92 22.58
CA ALA A 293 -51.71 -40.39 22.03
C ALA A 293 -52.04 -41.83 22.48
N GLN A 294 -51.03 -42.69 22.60
CA GLN A 294 -51.19 -44.06 23.10
C GLN A 294 -51.49 -44.09 24.60
N ASN A 295 -50.84 -43.26 25.40
CA ASN A 295 -51.08 -43.13 26.85
C ASN A 295 -52.43 -42.49 27.17
N ASN A 296 -52.89 -41.52 26.36
CA ASN A 296 -54.22 -40.92 26.50
C ASN A 296 -55.37 -41.87 26.14
N LYS A 297 -55.11 -42.91 25.34
CA LYS A 297 -56.07 -44.01 25.12
C LYS A 297 -56.19 -44.95 26.34
N GLN A 298 -55.25 -44.90 27.30
CA GLN A 298 -55.17 -45.84 28.42
C GLN A 298 -55.58 -45.26 29.79
N ARG A 299 -56.02 -44.00 29.90
CA ARG A 299 -56.40 -43.41 31.22
C ARG A 299 -57.73 -42.64 31.18
N PRO A 300 -58.66 -42.87 32.13
CA PRO A 300 -59.82 -42.01 32.33
C PRO A 300 -59.46 -40.72 33.10
N HIS A 301 -60.16 -39.64 32.74
CA HIS A 301 -59.99 -38.25 33.17
C HIS A 301 -59.72 -37.99 34.67
N LYS A 302 -58.76 -37.11 34.99
CA LYS A 302 -58.81 -36.18 36.14
C LYS A 302 -58.18 -34.81 35.81
N LYS A 303 -58.78 -33.75 36.37
CA LYS A 303 -58.59 -32.29 36.16
C LYS A 303 -57.35 -31.70 36.87
N PRO A 304 -56.94 -30.44 36.56
CA PRO A 304 -55.58 -29.94 36.75
C PRO A 304 -55.37 -29.16 38.06
N TYR A 305 -54.10 -29.05 38.49
CA TYR A 305 -53.62 -28.04 39.43
C TYR A 305 -52.37 -27.37 38.83
N GLY A 306 -52.36 -26.04 38.72
CA GLY A 306 -51.17 -25.22 38.45
C GLY A 306 -50.53 -24.72 39.75
N PRO A 307 -49.80 -23.58 39.75
CA PRO A 307 -48.71 -23.12 38.88
C PRO A 307 -47.40 -22.98 39.70
N ARG A 308 -46.23 -22.72 39.10
CA ARG A 308 -45.09 -22.11 39.84
C ARG A 308 -44.03 -21.46 38.95
N ASP A 309 -43.85 -20.17 39.17
CA ASP A 309 -42.77 -19.29 38.72
C ASP A 309 -41.39 -19.73 39.22
N LYS A 310 -40.33 -19.29 38.53
CA LYS A 310 -39.04 -18.88 39.14
C LYS A 310 -38.19 -18.00 38.20
N LYS A 311 -37.84 -16.81 38.72
CA LYS A 311 -36.87 -15.81 38.22
C LYS A 311 -35.42 -16.18 38.62
N SER A 312 -34.43 -15.70 37.84
CA SER A 312 -33.16 -15.08 38.31
C SER A 312 -32.29 -14.71 37.09
N LYS A 313 -32.03 -13.43 36.75
CA LYS A 313 -31.11 -12.39 37.30
C LYS A 313 -29.63 -12.52 36.86
N ALA A 314 -29.12 -11.43 36.29
CA ALA A 314 -27.77 -11.15 35.78
C ALA A 314 -26.77 -10.70 36.86
N ARG A 315 -25.48 -10.63 36.50
CA ARG A 315 -24.35 -9.81 37.05
C ARG A 315 -23.20 -9.86 36.01
N GLU A 316 -22.72 -8.77 35.40
CA GLU A 316 -21.96 -7.56 35.84
C GLU A 316 -20.42 -7.74 35.92
N GLU A 317 -19.76 -6.67 35.44
CA GLU A 317 -18.38 -6.47 34.99
C GLU A 317 -17.29 -6.48 36.09
N GLY A 318 -16.02 -6.51 35.66
CA GLY A 318 -14.87 -6.19 36.49
C GLY A 318 -13.58 -5.97 35.67
N ASP A 319 -13.22 -4.70 35.53
CA ASP A 319 -11.93 -3.97 35.45
C ASP A 319 -10.66 -4.54 34.77
N ILE A 320 -10.01 -3.63 34.05
CA ILE A 320 -8.80 -3.72 33.21
C ILE A 320 -7.58 -3.18 33.98
N GLU A 321 -6.44 -3.88 33.88
CA GLU A 321 -5.08 -3.34 34.13
C GLU A 321 -4.13 -3.77 32.99
N GLU A 322 -3.24 -2.86 32.59
CA GLU A 322 -2.33 -2.90 31.42
C GLU A 322 -1.27 -4.03 31.46
N SER A 323 -0.96 -4.61 30.29
CA SER A 323 0.34 -5.27 30.02
C SER A 323 0.65 -5.33 28.52
N ASP A 324 1.92 -5.13 28.14
CA ASP A 324 2.49 -5.18 26.78
C ASP A 324 2.51 -6.60 26.14
N GLU A 325 1.65 -7.50 26.61
CA GLU A 325 1.31 -8.78 25.98
C GLU A 325 -0.22 -8.83 25.88
N PHE A 326 -0.75 -9.03 24.67
CA PHE A 326 -2.19 -9.22 24.43
C PHE A 326 -2.77 -10.16 25.49
N ASP A 327 -3.66 -9.68 26.36
CA ASP A 327 -4.27 -10.62 27.31
C ASP A 327 -5.16 -11.63 26.54
N GLU A 328 -5.50 -12.74 27.19
CA GLU A 328 -6.26 -13.82 26.53
C GLU A 328 -7.62 -13.35 25.99
N ILE A 329 -8.19 -12.28 26.55
CA ILE A 329 -9.45 -11.67 26.14
C ILE A 329 -9.23 -10.76 24.92
N GLU A 330 -8.19 -9.94 24.94
CA GLU A 330 -7.80 -9.07 23.82
C GLU A 330 -7.41 -9.89 22.58
N ALA A 331 -6.66 -10.98 22.76
CA ALA A 331 -6.30 -11.87 21.66
C ALA A 331 -7.54 -12.57 21.08
N LEU A 332 -8.50 -12.92 21.94
CA LEU A 332 -9.79 -13.48 21.52
C LEU A 332 -10.63 -12.46 20.76
N GLU A 333 -10.69 -11.21 21.24
CA GLU A 333 -11.38 -10.11 20.56
C GLU A 333 -10.73 -9.76 19.23
N PHE A 334 -9.40 -9.72 19.18
CA PHE A 334 -8.64 -9.49 17.95
C PHE A 334 -8.98 -10.54 16.88
N VAL A 335 -8.95 -11.83 17.24
CA VAL A 335 -9.31 -12.90 16.31
C VAL A 335 -10.79 -12.83 15.88
N LYS A 336 -11.70 -12.48 16.80
CA LYS A 336 -13.12 -12.27 16.47
C LYS A 336 -13.33 -11.12 15.49
N ARG A 337 -12.69 -9.97 15.73
CA ARG A 337 -12.77 -8.80 14.84
C ARG A 337 -12.13 -9.09 13.49
N ALA A 338 -10.96 -9.72 13.46
CA ALA A 338 -10.26 -10.06 12.22
C ALA A 338 -11.00 -11.05 11.34
N LEU A 339 -11.82 -11.94 11.92
CA LEU A 339 -12.57 -12.95 11.20
C LEU A 339 -14.08 -12.63 11.09
N ASN A 340 -14.48 -11.43 11.55
CA ASN A 340 -15.87 -10.97 11.58
C ASN A 340 -16.85 -11.97 12.24
N ILE A 341 -16.47 -12.50 13.42
CA ILE A 341 -17.24 -13.52 14.16
C ILE A 341 -18.02 -12.87 15.30
N GLU A 342 -19.35 -12.84 15.19
CA GLU A 342 -20.24 -12.20 16.18
C GLU A 342 -20.74 -13.14 17.30
N ASN A 343 -20.57 -14.47 17.17
CA ASN A 343 -21.14 -15.43 18.13
C ASN A 343 -20.11 -16.05 19.10
N ASN A 344 -20.58 -16.40 20.30
CA ASN A 344 -19.76 -17.00 21.36
C ASN A 344 -19.64 -18.53 21.29
N LEU A 345 -20.32 -19.19 20.34
CA LEU A 345 -20.30 -20.65 20.19
C LEU A 345 -18.91 -21.18 19.79
N GLN A 346 -18.05 -20.30 19.27
CA GLN A 346 -16.72 -20.63 18.76
C GLN A 346 -15.59 -20.27 19.73
N ASN A 347 -15.92 -19.75 20.92
CA ASN A 347 -14.93 -19.22 21.87
C ASN A 347 -13.84 -20.24 22.23
N LYS A 348 -14.12 -21.54 22.25
CA LYS A 348 -13.12 -22.57 22.57
C LYS A 348 -12.07 -22.77 21.46
N GLU A 349 -12.48 -22.63 20.19
CA GLU A 349 -11.59 -22.73 19.03
C GLU A 349 -10.82 -21.42 18.83
N ILE A 350 -11.50 -20.28 19.02
CA ILE A 350 -10.90 -18.94 19.01
C ILE A 350 -9.85 -18.80 20.12
N LYS A 351 -10.11 -19.36 21.30
CA LYS A 351 -9.17 -19.36 22.44
C LYS A 351 -7.89 -20.16 22.13
N LYS A 352 -8.03 -21.30 21.47
CA LYS A 352 -6.87 -22.08 21.00
C LYS A 352 -6.06 -21.33 19.94
N LEU A 353 -6.75 -20.63 19.03
CA LEU A 353 -6.14 -19.80 17.99
C LEU A 353 -5.38 -18.59 18.56
N ALA A 354 -5.96 -17.92 19.56
CA ALA A 354 -5.32 -16.82 20.29
C ALA A 354 -4.02 -17.28 20.97
N GLN A 355 -4.05 -18.42 21.67
CA GLN A 355 -2.88 -19.00 22.33
C GLN A 355 -1.77 -19.40 21.34
N GLU A 356 -2.13 -19.93 20.17
CA GLU A 356 -1.16 -20.23 19.10
C GLU A 356 -0.51 -18.93 18.59
N LEU A 357 -1.29 -17.89 18.27
CA LEU A 357 -0.76 -16.59 17.83
C LEU A 357 0.17 -15.93 18.86
N GLN A 358 -0.17 -16.03 20.14
CA GLN A 358 0.59 -15.45 21.24
C GLN A 358 1.95 -16.14 21.44
N SER A 359 2.00 -17.46 21.29
CA SER A 359 3.26 -18.22 21.32
C SER A 359 4.25 -17.84 20.21
N TYR A 360 3.78 -17.23 19.11
CA TYR A 360 4.61 -16.75 18.00
C TYR A 360 5.06 -15.28 18.15
N ALA A 361 4.41 -14.49 19.01
CA ALA A 361 4.80 -13.11 19.28
C ALA A 361 5.97 -13.04 20.27
N SER A 362 6.10 -14.03 21.15
CA SER A 362 7.14 -14.12 22.18
C SER A 362 8.39 -14.92 21.74
N SER A 363 8.51 -15.27 20.45
CA SER A 363 9.63 -16.02 19.84
C SER A 363 10.32 -15.23 18.74
#